data_AF-A0A3C1DIZ5-F1
#
_entry.id   AF-A0A3C1DIZ5-F1
#
_cell.length_a   1.000
_cell.length_b   1.000
_cell.length_c   1.000
_cell.angle_alpha   90.00
_cell.angle_beta   90.00
_cell.angle_gamma   90.00
#
_symmetry.space_group_name_H-M   'P 1'
#
loop_
_entity.id
_entity.type
_entity.pdbx_description
1 polymer ?
#
loop_
_entity_poly.entity_id
_entity_poly.type
_entity_poly.pdbx_seq_one_letter_code
_entity_poly.pdbx_strand_id
1 'polypeptide(L)'
;MYWWHKAAQETLAGRTRRFGFITTNSIKQTFNRRVVQSALDEGIYLIFAIPDHPWIDATECAAVRIAMTVGALPVEVCLHASPTPPAKPTSKIASKLAPTPSPTGRLYEVTREIPDEETGEHSIQLSCDLGKVHADLTTGTDSARISPLKANEGIAHMGMKLHGMGFMVSKDEAATLGLGKTSELSNHIHPYLNGRDLTNNSRDALVIDLFGLSAAEVRERFPKVYEHILRTVKPERDQNKRATYRDRWWVFAEPRPLMREALNGLKRFIGTTETAKHRLFSFISGSVMPDQKIRVVASDDAFLLGTLSSRPHLVWSSLQGSTLEDRPVYVNSTCFDPFPFPDCTEAQKGRIRKLAEEIDAHRKRAQAQHGLGLTDIYNVLEKLRAAAMLTAKDKVILDDALVSTLLHLHQELDAAVADAYGWPWPLTDEEILERVVALNAARAAEEEDGNVRWLRPEYQIPRQKEGKPKDQSELGLTDAAGSKPSSGKKERPAKPSPVGPQAAQPKIAWPKSLAERAKAVESALSAATVPVTPSELAQRFARAKPADVAEILDTLVALGRARAGDMQGTFVR
;
A
#
# COMPACT_ATOMS: atom_id res chain seq x y z
N MET A 1 8.93 12.50 13.62
CA MET A 1 8.16 11.73 14.63
C MET A 1 8.85 11.57 15.98
N TYR A 2 10.19 11.46 16.07
CA TYR A 2 10.90 11.34 17.36
C TYR A 2 10.51 12.41 18.40
N TRP A 3 10.55 13.69 18.01
CA TRP A 3 10.21 14.80 18.92
C TRP A 3 8.74 14.83 19.32
N TRP A 4 7.85 14.45 18.40
CA TRP A 4 6.43 14.31 18.66
C TRP A 4 6.19 13.24 19.74
N HIS A 5 6.81 12.06 19.61
CA HIS A 5 6.74 10.99 20.60
C HIS A 5 7.27 11.43 21.97
N LYS A 6 8.43 12.11 22.00
CA LYS A 6 9.01 12.60 23.26
C LYS A 6 8.06 13.59 23.95
N ALA A 7 7.53 14.57 23.24
CA ALA A 7 6.61 15.53 23.84
C ALA A 7 5.30 14.89 24.32
N ALA A 8 4.79 13.89 23.61
CA ALA A 8 3.66 13.10 24.08
C ALA A 8 3.96 12.39 25.41
N GLN A 9 5.12 11.76 25.54
CA GLN A 9 5.56 11.12 26.78
C GLN A 9 5.76 12.12 27.93
N GLU A 10 6.33 13.30 27.67
CA GLU A 10 6.45 14.38 28.66
C GLU A 10 5.07 14.88 29.13
N THR A 11 4.11 14.95 28.21
CA THR A 11 2.73 15.39 28.48
C THR A 11 1.97 14.33 29.27
N LEU A 12 2.07 13.04 28.89
CA LEU A 12 1.53 11.91 29.63
C LEU A 12 2.11 11.80 31.05
N ALA A 13 3.39 12.15 31.21
CA ALA A 13 4.05 12.20 32.52
C ALA A 13 3.69 13.46 33.35
N GLY A 14 2.79 14.32 32.84
CA GLY A 14 2.34 15.53 33.52
C GLY A 14 3.37 16.65 33.62
N ARG A 15 4.53 16.53 32.94
CA ARG A 15 5.58 17.57 32.94
C ARG A 15 5.24 18.74 32.03
N THR A 16 4.37 18.54 31.05
CA THR A 16 3.85 19.56 30.14
C THR A 16 2.34 19.45 30.00
N ARG A 17 1.64 20.59 29.88
CA ARG A 17 0.17 20.62 29.74
C ARG A 17 -0.31 20.29 28.32
N ARG A 18 0.44 20.76 27.33
CA ARG A 18 0.18 20.61 25.89
C ARG A 18 1.47 20.77 25.13
N PHE A 19 1.52 20.23 23.92
CA PHE A 19 2.63 20.41 22.99
C PHE A 19 2.10 20.68 21.58
N GLY A 20 2.87 21.40 20.77
CA GLY A 20 2.53 21.68 19.38
C GLY A 20 3.73 21.48 18.48
N PHE A 21 3.51 20.88 17.31
CA PHE A 21 4.56 20.69 16.31
C PHE A 21 4.08 21.02 14.91
N ILE A 22 4.97 21.66 14.16
CA ILE A 22 4.96 21.66 12.70
C ILE A 22 5.78 20.45 12.25
N THR A 23 5.21 19.66 11.36
CA THR A 23 5.82 18.46 10.77
C THR A 23 5.61 18.48 9.26
N THR A 24 6.31 17.65 8.50
CA THR A 24 5.87 17.36 7.13
C THR A 24 4.48 16.72 7.16
N ASN A 25 3.64 17.01 6.17
CA ASN A 25 2.26 16.48 6.09
C ASN A 25 2.21 14.94 6.04
N SER A 26 3.36 14.29 5.82
CA SER A 26 3.56 12.85 5.93
C SER A 26 3.28 12.26 7.32
N ILE A 27 3.09 13.08 8.37
CA ILE A 27 2.63 12.61 9.69
C ILE A 27 1.36 11.76 9.61
N LYS A 28 0.49 12.05 8.62
CA LYS A 28 -0.78 11.34 8.35
C LYS A 28 -0.59 9.96 7.71
N GLN A 29 0.58 9.71 7.11
CA GLN A 29 0.83 8.47 6.39
C GLN A 29 0.90 7.27 7.34
N THR A 30 0.51 6.09 6.84
CA THR A 30 0.31 4.84 7.60
C THR A 30 1.45 4.48 8.55
N PHE A 31 2.71 4.76 8.19
CA PHE A 31 3.86 4.48 9.04
C PHE A 31 4.00 5.50 10.20
N ASN A 32 3.91 6.79 9.90
CA ASN A 32 4.12 7.86 10.88
C ASN A 32 2.95 8.00 11.85
N ARG A 33 1.71 7.81 11.37
CA ARG A 33 0.50 7.95 12.20
C ARG A 33 0.46 6.99 13.38
N ARG A 34 1.17 5.86 13.32
CA ARG A 34 1.26 4.89 14.44
C ARG A 34 1.81 5.53 15.72
N VAL A 35 2.71 6.49 15.59
CA VAL A 35 3.27 7.22 16.73
C VAL A 35 2.22 8.11 17.39
N VAL A 36 1.41 8.77 16.55
CA VAL A 36 0.29 9.60 17.01
C VAL A 36 -0.76 8.71 17.66
N GLN A 37 -1.15 7.61 17.01
CA GLN A 37 -2.14 6.66 17.52
C GLN A 37 -1.75 6.10 18.88
N SER A 38 -0.50 5.64 19.06
CA SER A 38 -0.01 5.13 20.35
C SER A 38 -0.22 6.15 21.48
N ALA A 39 0.06 7.43 21.22
CA ALA A 39 -0.15 8.46 22.23
C ALA A 39 -1.63 8.75 22.48
N LEU A 40 -2.48 8.69 21.44
CA LEU A 40 -3.93 8.81 21.59
C LEU A 40 -4.51 7.68 22.45
N ASP A 41 -4.05 6.46 22.22
CA ASP A 41 -4.46 5.27 23.01
C ASP A 41 -3.98 5.37 24.47
N GLU A 42 -2.85 6.04 24.71
CA GLU A 42 -2.31 6.34 26.05
C GLU A 42 -3.00 7.54 26.74
N GLY A 43 -3.90 8.26 26.06
CA GLY A 43 -4.73 9.32 26.64
C GLY A 43 -4.36 10.76 26.25
N ILE A 44 -3.49 10.96 25.25
CA ILE A 44 -3.34 12.26 24.60
C ILE A 44 -4.54 12.52 23.69
N TYR A 45 -4.94 13.78 23.56
CA TYR A 45 -5.95 14.24 22.62
C TYR A 45 -5.40 15.31 21.70
N LEU A 46 -5.76 15.24 20.42
CA LEU A 46 -5.48 16.30 19.47
C LEU A 46 -6.57 17.39 19.57
N ILE A 47 -6.18 18.56 20.09
CA ILE A 47 -7.10 19.70 20.25
C ILE A 47 -7.08 20.66 19.04
N PHE A 48 -6.05 20.56 18.21
CA PHE A 48 -5.86 21.34 17.00
C PHE A 48 -5.09 20.52 15.97
N ALA A 49 -5.52 20.56 14.72
CA ALA A 49 -4.75 20.07 13.59
C ALA A 49 -4.98 20.91 12.33
N ILE A 50 -3.92 21.12 11.55
CA ILE A 50 -3.98 21.43 10.12
C ILE A 50 -3.27 20.27 9.42
N PRO A 51 -3.97 19.45 8.63
CA PRO A 51 -3.43 18.21 8.09
C PRO A 51 -2.51 18.45 6.90
N ASP A 52 -2.70 19.55 6.18
CA ASP A 52 -1.95 19.88 4.97
C ASP A 52 -1.95 21.39 4.75
N HIS A 53 -0.77 21.99 4.74
CA HIS A 53 -0.58 23.43 4.59
C HIS A 53 0.69 23.68 3.76
N PRO A 54 0.67 24.62 2.81
CA PRO A 54 1.85 24.94 2.02
C PRO A 54 2.91 25.58 2.94
N TRP A 55 4.18 25.20 2.78
CA TRP A 55 5.29 25.89 3.44
C TRP A 55 5.76 27.03 2.54
N ILE A 56 5.46 28.27 2.93
CA ILE A 56 5.75 29.45 2.11
C ILE A 56 6.44 30.47 3.02
N ASP A 57 7.67 30.82 2.66
CA ASP A 57 8.41 31.95 3.19
C ASP A 57 9.01 32.71 2.01
N ALA A 58 9.07 34.05 2.11
CA ALA A 58 9.52 34.91 1.04
C ALA A 58 11.03 34.70 0.82
N THR A 59 11.39 34.24 -0.38
CA THR A 59 12.74 33.93 -0.92
C THR A 59 13.39 32.60 -0.47
N GLU A 60 13.60 31.70 -1.45
CA GLU A 60 14.29 30.40 -1.37
C GLU A 60 13.74 29.36 -0.37
N CYS A 61 12.45 29.06 -0.48
CA CYS A 61 11.77 28.10 0.37
C CYS A 61 11.93 26.63 -0.06
N ALA A 62 11.97 25.71 0.92
CA ALA A 62 11.88 24.27 0.68
C ALA A 62 10.49 23.90 0.13
N ALA A 63 10.43 23.24 -1.03
CA ALA A 63 9.19 22.79 -1.65
C ALA A 63 8.56 21.61 -0.87
N VAL A 64 7.92 21.91 0.25
CA VAL A 64 7.30 20.92 1.14
C VAL A 64 5.91 21.36 1.58
N ARG A 65 5.06 20.38 1.88
CA ARG A 65 3.79 20.62 2.57
C ARG A 65 3.91 20.13 4.01
N ILE A 66 3.35 20.90 4.92
CA ILE A 66 3.45 20.68 6.36
C ILE A 66 2.09 20.33 6.97
N ALA A 67 2.13 19.76 8.16
CA ALA A 67 1.00 19.59 9.05
C ALA A 67 1.33 20.22 10.40
N MET A 68 0.33 20.86 11.01
CA MET A 68 0.43 21.46 12.34
C MET A 68 -0.46 20.67 13.28
N THR A 69 0.04 20.28 14.46
CA THR A 69 -0.74 19.49 15.43
C THR A 69 -0.51 20.00 16.84
N VAL A 70 -1.54 19.94 17.69
CA VAL A 70 -1.43 20.21 19.13
C VAL A 70 -2.04 19.07 19.92
N GLY A 71 -1.21 18.42 20.73
CA GLY A 71 -1.62 17.36 21.67
C GLY A 71 -1.72 17.88 23.10
N ALA A 72 -2.72 17.40 23.84
CA ALA A 72 -2.95 17.76 25.24
C ALA A 72 -3.58 16.60 26.03
N LEU A 73 -3.53 16.68 27.37
CA LEU A 73 -4.36 15.83 28.24
C LEU A 73 -5.81 16.38 28.32
N PRO A 74 -6.81 15.53 28.61
CA PRO A 74 -8.18 15.98 28.77
C PRO A 74 -8.31 16.95 29.97
N VAL A 75 -9.21 17.92 29.83
CA VAL A 75 -9.28 19.14 30.66
C VAL A 75 -9.45 18.88 32.17
N GLU A 76 -9.92 17.70 32.59
CA GLU A 76 -10.10 17.38 34.02
C GLU A 76 -8.82 17.00 34.78
N VAL A 77 -7.72 16.65 34.10
CA VAL A 77 -6.48 16.26 34.81
C VAL A 77 -5.66 17.47 35.29
N CYS A 78 -6.00 18.69 34.83
CA CYS A 78 -5.17 19.87 35.06
C CYS A 78 -5.46 20.67 36.35
N LEU A 79 -6.47 20.33 37.16
CA LEU A 79 -6.83 21.15 38.33
C LEU A 79 -6.24 20.69 39.68
N HIS A 80 -5.54 19.55 39.76
CA HIS A 80 -5.01 19.04 41.04
C HIS A 80 -3.54 18.57 41.02
N ALA A 81 -2.68 19.15 40.18
CA ALA A 81 -1.24 18.94 40.30
C ALA A 81 -0.59 20.09 41.09
N SER A 82 -0.50 19.93 42.41
CA SER A 82 0.41 20.72 43.26
C SER A 82 1.88 20.40 42.88
N PRO A 83 2.84 21.33 43.00
CA PRO A 83 4.21 21.11 42.57
C PRO A 83 4.96 20.29 43.62
N THR A 84 4.80 18.97 43.61
CA THR A 84 5.71 18.05 44.32
C THR A 84 6.01 16.84 43.41
N PRO A 85 7.26 16.36 43.37
CA PRO A 85 7.65 15.28 42.46
C PRO A 85 7.01 13.97 42.90
N PRO A 86 6.43 13.15 42.00
CA PRO A 86 5.85 11.88 42.41
C PRO A 86 6.96 10.87 42.68
N ALA A 87 6.83 10.18 43.83
CA ALA A 87 7.49 8.91 44.06
C ALA A 87 6.99 7.86 43.04
N LYS A 88 7.86 6.90 42.71
CA LYS A 88 7.65 5.83 41.71
C LYS A 88 6.24 5.21 41.76
N PRO A 89 5.60 4.93 40.61
CA PRO A 89 4.25 4.39 40.59
C PRO A 89 4.26 2.89 40.96
N THR A 90 3.62 2.56 42.08
CA THR A 90 3.15 1.19 42.35
C THR A 90 1.82 0.95 41.64
N SER A 91 1.72 -0.21 40.99
CA SER A 91 0.58 -0.67 40.21
C SER A 91 -0.76 -0.65 40.97
N LYS A 92 -1.84 -0.46 40.20
CA LYS A 92 -3.27 -0.72 40.50
C LYS A 92 -4.06 0.41 41.15
N ILE A 93 -4.50 1.37 40.34
CA ILE A 93 -5.85 1.94 40.46
C ILE A 93 -6.37 2.18 39.03
N ALA A 94 -7.01 1.17 38.45
CA ALA A 94 -7.80 1.31 37.23
C ALA A 94 -9.08 0.50 37.42
N SER A 95 -10.07 1.09 38.07
CA SER A 95 -11.46 0.64 37.96
C SER A 95 -12.41 1.72 38.45
N LYS A 96 -13.34 2.10 37.57
CA LYS A 96 -14.51 2.98 37.77
C LYS A 96 -14.28 4.48 37.64
N LEU A 97 -14.20 4.94 36.39
CA LEU A 97 -14.74 6.25 36.01
C LEU A 97 -15.59 6.04 34.75
N ALA A 98 -16.80 6.62 34.72
CA ALA A 98 -17.68 6.62 33.56
C ALA A 98 -16.96 7.27 32.34
N PRO A 99 -17.31 6.92 31.09
CA PRO A 99 -16.66 7.50 29.92
C PRO A 99 -16.91 9.02 29.88
N THR A 100 -15.89 9.80 30.23
CA THR A 100 -15.85 11.26 30.07
C THR A 100 -16.00 11.58 28.57
N PRO A 101 -16.78 12.61 28.17
CA PRO A 101 -16.87 13.00 26.77
C PRO A 101 -15.46 13.29 26.22
N SER A 102 -15.12 12.68 25.09
CA SER A 102 -13.85 12.95 24.41
C SER A 102 -13.76 14.45 24.11
N PRO A 103 -12.68 15.15 24.49
CA PRO A 103 -12.55 16.58 24.22
C PRO A 103 -12.61 16.85 22.70
N THR A 104 -13.45 17.81 22.31
CA THR A 104 -13.63 18.25 20.92
C THR A 104 -12.36 18.95 20.43
N GLY A 105 -11.75 18.42 19.38
CA GLY A 105 -10.64 19.07 18.67
C GLY A 105 -11.13 19.96 17.52
N ARG A 106 -10.26 20.88 17.08
CA ARG A 106 -10.48 21.72 15.90
C ARG A 106 -9.59 21.24 14.77
N LEU A 107 -10.19 20.79 13.67
CA LEU A 107 -9.47 20.49 12.43
C LEU A 107 -9.67 21.64 11.46
N TYR A 108 -8.57 22.17 10.93
CA TYR A 108 -8.60 23.23 9.93
C TYR A 108 -8.07 22.69 8.61
N GLU A 109 -8.81 22.89 7.52
CA GLU A 109 -8.37 22.49 6.18
C GLU A 109 -8.16 23.71 5.30
N VAL A 110 -7.10 23.67 4.48
CA VAL A 110 -6.84 24.69 3.47
C VAL A 110 -7.82 24.50 2.33
N THR A 111 -8.77 25.42 2.19
CA THR A 111 -9.79 25.38 1.12
C THR A 111 -9.36 26.17 -0.11
N ARG A 112 -8.50 27.18 0.08
CA ARG A 112 -7.98 28.01 -1.00
C ARG A 112 -6.61 28.58 -0.68
N GLU A 113 -5.71 28.53 -1.65
CA GLU A 113 -4.41 29.17 -1.65
C GLU A 113 -4.44 30.26 -2.75
N ILE A 114 -4.36 31.54 -2.37
CA ILE A 114 -4.37 32.65 -3.32
C ILE A 114 -2.98 33.29 -3.30
N PRO A 115 -2.17 33.11 -4.36
CA PRO A 115 -0.86 33.74 -4.46
C PRO A 115 -1.00 35.25 -4.65
N ASP A 116 -0.21 36.02 -3.90
CA ASP A 116 -0.01 37.44 -4.12
C ASP A 116 1.24 37.63 -4.98
N GLU A 117 1.04 38.10 -6.22
CA GLU A 117 2.10 38.28 -7.21
C GLU A 117 3.07 39.43 -6.88
N GLU A 118 2.70 40.35 -5.96
CA GLU A 118 3.56 41.47 -5.56
C GLU A 118 4.46 41.14 -4.36
N THR A 119 3.99 40.32 -3.43
CA THR A 119 4.72 40.00 -2.17
C THR A 119 5.34 38.61 -2.18
N GLY A 120 4.88 37.70 -3.04
CA GLY A 120 5.26 36.29 -3.00
C GLY A 120 4.65 35.51 -1.83
N GLU A 121 3.80 36.16 -1.03
CA GLU A 121 3.03 35.52 0.05
C GLU A 121 1.75 34.90 -0.51
N HIS A 122 1.21 33.88 0.15
CA HIS A 122 -0.09 33.32 -0.22
C HIS A 122 -1.10 33.63 0.89
N SER A 123 -2.25 34.20 0.53
CA SER A 123 -3.37 34.25 1.45
C SER A 123 -4.08 32.89 1.46
N ILE A 124 -4.27 32.34 2.66
CA ILE A 124 -4.78 30.98 2.88
C ILE A 124 -6.16 31.08 3.51
N GLN A 125 -7.15 30.48 2.86
CA GLN A 125 -8.49 30.34 3.42
C GLN A 125 -8.61 28.98 4.11
N LEU A 126 -9.09 28.99 5.35
CA LEU A 126 -9.28 27.79 6.18
C LEU A 126 -10.76 27.54 6.45
N SER A 127 -11.21 26.30 6.34
CA SER A 127 -12.42 25.82 7.01
C SER A 127 -12.08 25.30 8.41
N CYS A 128 -13.07 25.15 9.29
CA CYS A 128 -12.88 24.59 10.63
C CYS A 128 -13.99 23.59 10.95
N ASP A 129 -13.59 22.36 11.25
CA ASP A 129 -14.48 21.28 11.70
C ASP A 129 -14.24 20.98 13.19
N LEU A 130 -15.34 20.75 13.91
CA LEU A 130 -15.32 20.42 15.33
C LEU A 130 -15.60 18.94 15.51
N GLY A 131 -14.66 18.20 16.09
CA GLY A 131 -14.83 16.77 16.32
C GLY A 131 -13.61 16.12 16.97
N LYS A 132 -13.69 14.83 17.27
CA LYS A 132 -12.51 14.06 17.67
C LYS A 132 -11.56 13.98 16.48
N VAL A 133 -10.35 14.50 16.65
CA VAL A 133 -9.28 14.43 15.64
C VAL A 133 -8.50 13.13 15.83
N HIS A 134 -8.45 12.30 14.80
CA HIS A 134 -7.75 11.00 14.82
C HIS A 134 -6.28 11.13 14.41
N ALA A 135 -5.53 10.02 14.50
CA ALA A 135 -4.10 10.00 14.19
C ALA A 135 -3.76 10.30 12.72
N ASP A 136 -4.73 10.16 11.81
CA ASP A 136 -4.61 10.57 10.41
C ASP A 136 -4.93 12.06 10.16
N LEU A 137 -5.21 12.80 11.24
CA LEU A 137 -5.59 14.21 11.24
C LEU A 137 -6.90 14.46 10.48
N THR A 138 -7.84 13.52 10.56
CA THR A 138 -9.23 13.70 10.13
C THR A 138 -10.15 13.80 11.33
N THR A 139 -11.31 14.43 11.15
CA THR A 139 -12.46 14.34 12.05
C THR A 139 -13.41 13.28 11.47
N GLY A 140 -14.03 12.46 12.32
CA GLY A 140 -14.96 11.41 11.86
C GLY A 140 -14.68 10.04 12.45
N THR A 141 -14.46 9.02 11.63
CA THR A 141 -14.31 7.62 12.07
C THR A 141 -12.84 7.21 12.21
N ASP A 142 -12.47 6.51 13.29
CA ASP A 142 -11.09 6.13 13.63
C ASP A 142 -10.51 5.08 12.65
N SER A 143 -9.83 5.56 11.60
CA SER A 143 -9.23 4.71 10.55
C SER A 143 -8.06 3.83 11.04
N ALA A 144 -7.58 4.01 12.27
CA ALA A 144 -6.50 3.21 12.83
C ALA A 144 -6.96 1.84 13.35
N ARG A 145 -8.27 1.65 13.57
CA ARG A 145 -8.87 0.39 14.02
C ARG A 145 -9.22 -0.56 12.87
N ILE A 146 -9.08 -0.11 11.63
CA ILE A 146 -9.43 -0.89 10.45
C ILE A 146 -8.38 -1.99 10.24
N SER A 147 -8.85 -3.24 10.26
CA SER A 147 -8.01 -4.41 10.10
C SER A 147 -8.28 -5.11 8.77
N PRO A 148 -7.25 -5.64 8.07
CA PRO A 148 -7.45 -6.55 6.94
C PRO A 148 -8.31 -7.75 7.35
N LEU A 149 -9.22 -8.17 6.47
CA LEU A 149 -10.10 -9.30 6.69
C LEU A 149 -9.56 -10.54 5.96
N LYS A 150 -9.53 -11.69 6.65
CA LYS A 150 -9.18 -13.00 6.08
C LYS A 150 -10.07 -13.33 4.89
N ALA A 151 -11.35 -12.95 4.95
CA ALA A 151 -12.31 -13.10 3.85
C ALA A 151 -11.79 -12.58 2.50
N ASN A 152 -10.94 -11.56 2.52
CA ASN A 152 -10.43 -10.88 1.32
C ASN A 152 -9.01 -11.33 0.94
N GLU A 153 -8.35 -12.11 1.78
CA GLU A 153 -6.95 -12.49 1.63
C GLU A 153 -6.70 -13.27 0.32
N GLY A 154 -5.67 -12.85 -0.42
CA GLY A 154 -5.25 -13.54 -1.65
C GLY A 154 -6.11 -13.27 -2.88
N ILE A 155 -7.12 -12.40 -2.79
CA ILE A 155 -8.02 -12.10 -3.92
C ILE A 155 -7.53 -10.88 -4.72
N ALA A 156 -7.05 -9.82 -4.06
CA ALA A 156 -6.61 -8.60 -4.72
C ALA A 156 -5.08 -8.54 -4.89
N HIS A 157 -4.63 -8.23 -6.11
CA HIS A 157 -3.23 -8.21 -6.52
C HIS A 157 -2.89 -6.96 -7.31
N MET A 158 -1.61 -6.59 -7.31
CA MET A 158 -1.05 -5.68 -8.31
C MET A 158 -0.66 -6.48 -9.56
N GLY A 159 -0.87 -5.89 -10.75
CA GLY A 159 -0.40 -6.47 -12.01
C GLY A 159 1.13 -6.60 -12.12
N MET A 160 1.56 -7.06 -13.29
CA MET A 160 2.94 -7.46 -13.55
C MET A 160 3.86 -6.27 -13.82
N LYS A 161 5.14 -6.37 -13.43
CA LYS A 161 6.17 -5.39 -13.80
C LYS A 161 7.10 -5.97 -14.85
N LEU A 162 6.97 -5.51 -16.09
CA LEU A 162 7.80 -5.99 -17.20
C LEU A 162 9.27 -5.60 -17.02
N HIS A 163 9.56 -4.30 -16.80
CA HIS A 163 10.92 -3.71 -16.84
C HIS A 163 11.72 -4.20 -18.05
N GLY A 164 11.47 -3.62 -19.21
CA GLY A 164 12.04 -4.05 -20.48
C GLY A 164 10.99 -3.93 -21.58
N MET A 165 11.07 -2.86 -22.36
CA MET A 165 10.06 -2.59 -23.40
C MET A 165 10.02 -3.67 -24.49
N GLY A 166 11.13 -4.40 -24.68
CA GLY A 166 11.23 -5.51 -25.64
C GLY A 166 10.32 -6.70 -25.37
N PHE A 167 9.70 -6.79 -24.18
CA PHE A 167 8.65 -7.78 -23.92
C PHE A 167 7.33 -7.46 -24.61
N MET A 168 7.06 -6.17 -24.89
CA MET A 168 5.86 -5.77 -25.61
C MET A 168 6.11 -5.82 -27.11
N VAL A 169 5.15 -6.38 -27.83
CA VAL A 169 5.19 -6.51 -29.28
C VAL A 169 3.83 -6.17 -29.90
N SER A 170 3.86 -5.66 -31.11
CA SER A 170 2.69 -5.51 -31.97
C SER A 170 2.20 -6.86 -32.50
N LYS A 171 1.00 -6.88 -33.08
CA LYS A 171 0.43 -8.07 -33.75
C LYS A 171 1.34 -8.57 -34.89
N ASP A 172 1.91 -7.66 -35.67
CA ASP A 172 2.78 -8.00 -36.81
C ASP A 172 4.13 -8.57 -36.36
N GLU A 173 4.72 -8.00 -35.31
CA GLU A 173 5.93 -8.54 -34.68
C GLU A 173 5.67 -9.92 -34.09
N ALA A 174 4.56 -10.11 -33.36
CA ALA A 174 4.19 -11.41 -32.83
C ALA A 174 4.00 -12.47 -33.92
N ALA A 175 3.37 -12.13 -35.05
CA ALA A 175 3.23 -13.01 -36.20
C ALA A 175 4.60 -13.39 -36.82
N THR A 176 5.54 -12.44 -36.85
CA THR A 176 6.91 -12.66 -37.33
C THR A 176 7.70 -13.59 -36.40
N LEU A 177 7.50 -13.45 -35.09
CA LEU A 177 8.06 -14.32 -34.05
C LEU A 177 7.50 -15.76 -34.10
N GLY A 178 6.35 -15.95 -34.75
CA GLY A 178 5.76 -17.27 -35.01
C GLY A 178 4.37 -17.48 -34.43
N LEU A 179 3.70 -16.43 -33.93
CA LEU A 179 2.34 -16.52 -33.42
C LEU A 179 1.41 -16.97 -34.56
N GLY A 180 0.61 -18.02 -34.32
CA GLY A 180 -0.23 -18.66 -35.33
C GLY A 180 0.47 -19.71 -36.21
N LYS A 181 1.81 -19.76 -36.21
CA LYS A 181 2.60 -20.81 -36.90
C LYS A 181 3.09 -21.89 -35.93
N THR A 182 3.44 -21.48 -34.71
CA THR A 182 3.87 -22.37 -33.63
C THR A 182 2.74 -22.46 -32.62
N SER A 183 2.10 -23.63 -32.49
CA SER A 183 0.90 -23.83 -31.66
C SER A 183 1.15 -23.45 -30.20
N GLU A 184 2.29 -23.84 -29.64
CA GLU A 184 2.66 -23.58 -28.24
C GLU A 184 2.89 -22.10 -27.93
N LEU A 185 3.24 -21.27 -28.93
CA LEU A 185 3.57 -19.86 -28.70
C LEU A 185 2.34 -19.03 -28.29
N SER A 186 1.13 -19.52 -28.60
CA SER A 186 -0.11 -18.92 -28.12
C SER A 186 -0.26 -18.94 -26.59
N ASN A 187 0.47 -19.83 -25.90
CA ASN A 187 0.51 -19.89 -24.43
C ASN A 187 1.55 -18.93 -23.81
N HIS A 188 2.35 -18.25 -24.64
CA HIS A 188 3.44 -17.37 -24.19
C HIS A 188 3.34 -15.95 -24.77
N ILE A 189 2.37 -15.68 -25.65
CA ILE A 189 2.10 -14.33 -26.14
C ILE A 189 0.65 -14.00 -25.83
N HIS A 190 0.47 -13.04 -24.93
CA HIS A 190 -0.84 -12.67 -24.41
C HIS A 190 -1.20 -11.23 -24.75
N PRO A 191 -2.49 -10.90 -24.92
CA PRO A 191 -2.95 -9.52 -24.88
C PRO A 191 -2.47 -8.80 -23.62
N TYR A 192 -2.05 -7.55 -23.77
CA TYR A 192 -1.54 -6.73 -22.68
C TYR A 192 -2.40 -5.47 -22.51
N LEU A 193 -2.81 -5.19 -21.28
CA LEU A 193 -3.53 -3.95 -20.96
C LEU A 193 -2.77 -3.16 -19.90
N ASN A 194 -2.59 -1.87 -20.16
CA ASN A 194 -2.27 -0.91 -19.11
C ASN A 194 -3.50 -0.11 -18.68
N GLY A 195 -3.32 0.79 -17.72
CA GLY A 195 -4.44 1.58 -17.21
C GLY A 195 -5.13 2.45 -18.28
N ARG A 196 -4.39 2.96 -19.27
CA ARG A 196 -4.96 3.74 -20.38
C ARG A 196 -5.81 2.85 -21.28
N ASP A 197 -5.34 1.64 -21.58
CA ASP A 197 -6.06 0.68 -22.41
C ASP A 197 -7.36 0.20 -21.73
N LEU A 198 -7.36 0.11 -20.39
CA LEU A 198 -8.54 -0.26 -19.61
C LEU A 198 -9.62 0.84 -19.63
N THR A 199 -9.21 2.11 -19.54
CA THR A 199 -10.15 3.24 -19.45
C THR A 199 -10.55 3.84 -20.80
N ASN A 200 -9.79 3.57 -21.86
CA ASN A 200 -10.03 4.11 -23.21
C ASN A 200 -10.02 2.96 -24.23
N ASN A 201 -9.64 3.25 -25.47
CA ASN A 201 -9.48 2.23 -26.50
C ASN A 201 -8.18 1.44 -26.29
N SER A 202 -8.29 0.12 -26.41
CA SER A 202 -7.16 -0.80 -26.41
C SER A 202 -6.20 -0.46 -27.54
N ARG A 203 -4.89 -0.43 -27.23
CA ARG A 203 -3.83 -0.37 -28.25
C ARG A 203 -3.56 -1.72 -28.91
N ASP A 204 -4.27 -2.77 -28.49
CA ASP A 204 -4.09 -4.14 -28.95
C ASP A 204 -2.64 -4.65 -28.81
N ALA A 205 -1.95 -4.16 -27.80
CA ALA A 205 -0.60 -4.58 -27.47
C ALA A 205 -0.57 -6.04 -27.04
N LEU A 206 0.49 -6.75 -27.41
CA LEU A 206 0.77 -8.09 -26.95
C LEU A 206 2.03 -8.07 -26.07
N VAL A 207 2.16 -9.05 -25.19
CA VAL A 207 3.33 -9.24 -24.35
C VAL A 207 3.83 -10.68 -24.43
N ILE A 208 5.15 -10.84 -24.47
CA ILE A 208 5.86 -12.12 -24.43
C ILE A 208 6.06 -12.51 -22.96
N ASP A 209 5.40 -13.58 -22.53
CA ASP A 209 5.46 -14.12 -21.18
C ASP A 209 6.13 -15.51 -21.14
N LEU A 210 7.34 -15.52 -20.61
CA LEU A 210 8.18 -16.73 -20.53
C LEU A 210 8.29 -17.25 -19.10
N PHE A 211 7.38 -16.83 -18.21
CA PHE A 211 7.34 -17.34 -16.85
C PHE A 211 7.17 -18.86 -16.84
N GLY A 212 7.99 -19.54 -16.02
CA GLY A 212 8.01 -21.01 -15.93
C GLY A 212 9.02 -21.70 -16.85
N LEU A 213 9.64 -20.98 -17.79
CA LEU A 213 10.68 -21.53 -18.67
C LEU A 213 12.08 -21.04 -18.27
N SER A 214 13.08 -21.90 -18.45
CA SER A 214 14.49 -21.53 -18.43
C SER A 214 14.90 -20.87 -19.75
N ALA A 215 15.96 -20.06 -19.73
CA ALA A 215 16.52 -19.48 -20.95
C ALA A 215 16.91 -20.53 -22.01
N ALA A 216 17.37 -21.71 -21.56
CA ALA A 216 17.74 -22.80 -22.44
C ALA A 216 16.52 -23.38 -23.18
N GLU A 217 15.42 -23.63 -22.46
CA GLU A 217 14.17 -24.10 -23.05
C GLU A 217 13.57 -23.07 -24.02
N VAL A 218 13.61 -21.78 -23.69
CA VAL A 218 13.16 -20.72 -24.59
C VAL A 218 14.00 -20.72 -25.87
N ARG A 219 15.32 -20.86 -25.77
CA ARG A 219 16.22 -20.90 -26.94
C ARG A 219 15.98 -22.12 -27.83
N GLU A 220 15.70 -23.27 -27.22
CA GLU A 220 15.46 -24.53 -27.95
C GLU A 220 14.09 -24.54 -28.63
N ARG A 221 13.04 -24.19 -27.88
CA ARG A 221 11.64 -24.29 -28.34
C ARG A 221 11.19 -23.07 -29.14
N PHE A 222 11.68 -21.88 -28.79
CA PHE A 222 11.25 -20.59 -29.37
C PHE A 222 12.45 -19.72 -29.77
N PRO A 223 13.32 -20.17 -30.70
CA PRO A 223 14.58 -19.49 -31.01
C PRO A 223 14.42 -18.04 -31.49
N LYS A 224 13.35 -17.74 -32.25
CA LYS A 224 13.04 -16.36 -32.69
C LYS A 224 12.68 -15.44 -31.54
N VAL A 225 11.89 -15.95 -30.59
CA VAL A 225 11.50 -15.21 -29.38
C VAL A 225 12.74 -14.96 -28.53
N TYR A 226 13.56 -16.00 -28.32
CA TYR A 226 14.83 -15.90 -27.59
C TYR A 226 15.74 -14.83 -28.18
N GLU A 227 15.96 -14.85 -29.49
CA GLU A 227 16.80 -13.85 -30.17
C GLU A 227 16.25 -12.44 -30.04
N HIS A 228 14.93 -12.27 -30.14
CA HIS A 228 14.26 -10.98 -29.96
C HIS A 228 14.51 -10.40 -28.56
N ILE A 229 14.21 -11.17 -27.51
CA ILE A 229 14.42 -10.71 -26.12
C ILE A 229 15.91 -10.52 -25.81
N LEU A 230 16.79 -11.34 -26.39
CA LEU A 230 18.24 -11.24 -26.21
C LEU A 230 18.76 -9.89 -26.72
N ARG A 231 18.23 -9.43 -27.86
CA ARG A 231 18.62 -8.15 -28.47
C ARG A 231 17.95 -6.94 -27.84
N THR A 232 16.71 -7.08 -27.37
CA THR A 232 15.87 -5.95 -26.95
C THR A 232 15.76 -5.77 -25.44
N VAL A 233 15.85 -6.85 -24.65
CA VAL A 233 15.65 -6.82 -23.20
C VAL A 233 16.98 -6.99 -22.45
N LYS A 234 17.82 -7.96 -22.86
CA LYS A 234 19.06 -8.28 -22.13
C LYS A 234 20.01 -7.08 -21.95
N PRO A 235 20.24 -6.20 -22.95
CA PRO A 235 21.17 -5.08 -22.78
C PRO A 235 20.74 -4.08 -21.69
N GLU A 236 19.43 -3.86 -21.55
CA GLU A 236 18.86 -3.05 -20.46
C GLU A 236 18.98 -3.77 -19.12
N ARG A 237 18.67 -5.09 -19.11
CA ARG A 237 18.74 -5.90 -17.89
C ARG A 237 20.13 -6.05 -17.33
N ASP A 238 21.17 -6.20 -18.17
CA ASP A 238 22.56 -6.33 -17.71
C ASP A 238 23.03 -5.13 -16.86
N GLN A 239 22.44 -3.95 -17.08
CA GLN A 239 22.75 -2.73 -16.33
C GLN A 239 21.98 -2.61 -15.00
N ASN A 240 21.00 -3.48 -14.75
CA ASN A 240 20.14 -3.37 -13.57
C ASN A 240 20.91 -3.73 -12.29
N LYS A 241 20.78 -2.97 -11.20
CA LYS A 241 21.52 -3.26 -9.95
C LYS A 241 21.09 -4.57 -9.28
N ARG A 242 19.84 -5.01 -9.46
CA ARG A 242 19.29 -6.23 -8.82
C ARG A 242 19.71 -7.48 -9.60
N ALA A 243 20.48 -8.36 -8.96
CA ALA A 243 20.97 -9.60 -9.58
C ALA A 243 19.85 -10.47 -10.16
N THR A 244 18.73 -10.64 -9.44
CA THR A 244 17.57 -11.41 -9.92
C THR A 244 17.03 -10.91 -11.26
N TYR A 245 17.02 -9.59 -11.48
CA TYR A 245 16.52 -8.99 -12.73
C TYR A 245 17.53 -9.10 -13.87
N ARG A 246 18.84 -9.10 -13.55
CA ARG A 246 19.92 -9.31 -14.52
C ARG A 246 20.01 -10.78 -14.94
N ASP A 247 20.01 -11.67 -13.97
CA ASP A 247 20.29 -13.09 -14.15
C ASP A 247 19.08 -13.82 -14.77
N ARG A 248 17.86 -13.34 -14.49
CA ARG A 248 16.59 -13.84 -15.08
C ARG A 248 16.02 -12.83 -16.09
N TRP A 249 16.87 -12.33 -16.97
CA TRP A 249 16.53 -11.25 -17.91
C TRP A 249 15.39 -11.58 -18.89
N TRP A 250 15.12 -12.87 -19.14
CA TRP A 250 14.04 -13.33 -20.03
C TRP A 250 12.66 -13.40 -19.36
N VAL A 251 12.59 -13.17 -18.04
CA VAL A 251 11.35 -13.13 -17.26
C VAL A 251 11.07 -11.69 -16.82
N PHE A 252 9.79 -11.35 -16.66
CA PHE A 252 9.37 -10.08 -16.08
C PHE A 252 10.07 -9.83 -14.73
N ALA A 253 10.35 -8.57 -14.43
CA ALA A 253 10.96 -8.21 -13.15
C ALA A 253 10.09 -8.63 -11.97
N GLU A 254 8.76 -8.50 -12.10
CA GLU A 254 7.81 -8.99 -11.12
C GLU A 254 6.76 -9.86 -11.82
N PRO A 255 6.94 -11.20 -11.86
CA PRO A 255 6.06 -12.11 -12.59
C PRO A 255 4.75 -12.44 -11.87
N ARG A 256 4.61 -12.04 -10.59
CA ARG A 256 3.39 -12.16 -9.77
C ARG A 256 2.81 -13.60 -9.72
N PRO A 257 3.54 -14.59 -9.20
CA PRO A 257 3.08 -15.99 -9.18
C PRO A 257 1.77 -16.17 -8.40
N LEU A 258 1.59 -15.49 -7.26
CA LEU A 258 0.35 -15.57 -6.48
C LEU A 258 -0.87 -15.01 -7.22
N MET A 259 -0.68 -13.98 -8.04
CA MET A 259 -1.75 -13.47 -8.90
C MET A 259 -2.12 -14.48 -9.98
N ARG A 260 -1.12 -15.09 -10.62
CA ARG A 260 -1.34 -16.13 -11.64
C ARG A 260 -2.09 -17.34 -11.07
N GLU A 261 -1.71 -17.76 -9.87
CA GLU A 261 -2.41 -18.81 -9.13
C GLU A 261 -3.87 -18.44 -8.85
N ALA A 262 -4.13 -17.21 -8.38
CA ALA A 262 -5.48 -16.73 -8.08
C ALA A 262 -6.38 -16.61 -9.33
N LEU A 263 -5.78 -16.27 -10.48
CA LEU A 263 -6.46 -16.15 -11.78
C LEU A 263 -6.64 -17.50 -12.49
N ASN A 264 -5.98 -18.57 -12.03
CA ASN A 264 -6.03 -19.86 -12.70
C ASN A 264 -7.47 -20.39 -12.78
N GLY A 265 -7.89 -20.81 -13.97
CA GLY A 265 -9.25 -21.30 -14.25
C GLY A 265 -10.32 -20.21 -14.44
N LEU A 266 -10.02 -18.94 -14.17
CA LEU A 266 -10.96 -17.85 -14.39
C LEU A 266 -10.99 -17.42 -15.86
N LYS A 267 -12.19 -17.36 -16.45
CA LYS A 267 -12.37 -16.86 -17.83
C LYS A 267 -12.26 -15.33 -17.91
N ARG A 268 -12.51 -14.64 -16.81
CA ARG A 268 -12.44 -13.19 -16.65
C ARG A 268 -12.12 -12.85 -15.21
N PHE A 269 -11.61 -11.66 -14.97
CA PHE A 269 -11.36 -11.12 -13.64
C PHE A 269 -11.69 -9.64 -13.58
N ILE A 270 -11.77 -9.07 -12.39
CA ILE A 270 -12.10 -7.64 -12.23
C ILE A 270 -10.80 -6.83 -12.17
N GLY A 271 -10.75 -5.71 -12.90
CA GLY A 271 -9.63 -4.78 -12.90
C GLY A 271 -10.05 -3.35 -12.59
N THR A 272 -9.17 -2.62 -11.91
CA THR A 272 -9.28 -1.16 -11.73
C THR A 272 -7.90 -0.50 -11.89
N THR A 273 -7.84 0.72 -12.40
CA THR A 273 -6.59 1.45 -12.59
C THR A 273 -6.06 1.99 -11.26
N GLU A 274 -4.77 1.87 -10.95
CA GLU A 274 -4.20 2.32 -9.68
C GLU A 274 -4.54 3.79 -9.40
N THR A 275 -4.19 4.69 -10.31
CA THR A 275 -4.45 6.12 -10.19
C THR A 275 -5.57 6.54 -11.15
N ALA A 276 -6.66 7.11 -10.63
CA ALA A 276 -7.77 7.55 -11.46
C ALA A 276 -8.59 8.66 -10.79
N LYS A 277 -9.08 9.60 -11.62
CA LYS A 277 -10.05 10.62 -11.18
C LYS A 277 -11.37 9.98 -10.74
N HIS A 278 -11.88 9.06 -11.57
CA HIS A 278 -13.08 8.28 -11.29
C HIS A 278 -12.67 6.84 -10.99
N ARG A 279 -13.14 6.30 -9.87
CA ARG A 279 -12.84 4.94 -9.46
C ARG A 279 -13.77 3.95 -10.16
N LEU A 280 -13.24 3.23 -11.14
CA LEU A 280 -14.02 2.34 -12.00
C LEU A 280 -13.48 0.91 -11.95
N PHE A 281 -14.39 -0.07 -11.87
CA PHE A 281 -14.09 -1.50 -11.95
C PHE A 281 -14.73 -2.11 -13.20
N SER A 282 -14.02 -2.99 -13.89
CA SER A 282 -14.49 -3.62 -15.12
C SER A 282 -14.00 -5.06 -15.24
N PHE A 283 -14.76 -5.91 -15.94
CA PHE A 283 -14.28 -7.25 -16.27
C PHE A 283 -13.24 -7.21 -17.39
N ILE A 284 -12.13 -7.91 -17.18
CA ILE A 284 -11.04 -8.15 -18.11
C ILE A 284 -10.99 -9.65 -18.43
N SER A 285 -10.71 -10.02 -19.69
CA SER A 285 -10.54 -11.43 -20.08
C SER A 285 -9.39 -12.10 -19.32
N GLY A 286 -9.57 -13.35 -18.91
CA GLY A 286 -8.53 -14.14 -18.23
C GLY A 286 -7.28 -14.42 -19.09
N SER A 287 -7.38 -14.23 -20.40
CA SER A 287 -6.23 -14.32 -21.32
C SER A 287 -5.33 -13.09 -21.31
N VAL A 288 -5.77 -11.98 -20.70
CA VAL A 288 -5.06 -10.69 -20.73
C VAL A 288 -4.06 -10.61 -19.58
N MET A 289 -2.86 -10.10 -19.87
CA MET A 289 -1.85 -9.76 -18.88
C MET A 289 -1.99 -8.30 -18.43
N PRO A 290 -2.25 -8.05 -17.13
CA PRO A 290 -2.42 -6.71 -16.60
C PRO A 290 -1.08 -6.06 -16.21
N ASP A 291 -0.89 -4.81 -16.61
CA ASP A 291 0.20 -3.93 -16.15
C ASP A 291 0.15 -3.68 -14.64
N GLN A 292 1.29 -3.30 -14.07
CA GLN A 292 1.44 -2.91 -12.65
C GLN A 292 0.47 -1.83 -12.16
N LYS A 293 -0.02 -0.95 -13.03
CA LYS A 293 -1.00 0.08 -12.72
C LYS A 293 -2.44 -0.41 -12.86
N ILE A 294 -2.66 -1.72 -13.02
CA ILE A 294 -3.97 -2.34 -12.86
C ILE A 294 -3.95 -3.14 -11.56
N ARG A 295 -4.93 -2.88 -10.71
CA ARG A 295 -5.25 -3.70 -9.54
C ARG A 295 -6.25 -4.77 -9.98
N VAL A 296 -5.87 -6.01 -9.76
CA VAL A 296 -6.60 -7.21 -10.14
C VAL A 296 -7.36 -7.72 -8.92
N VAL A 297 -8.63 -8.03 -9.09
CA VAL A 297 -9.44 -8.79 -8.14
C VAL A 297 -9.77 -10.11 -8.81
N ALA A 298 -9.22 -11.20 -8.29
CA ALA A 298 -9.27 -12.54 -8.86
C ALA A 298 -10.64 -13.22 -8.61
N SER A 299 -11.68 -12.69 -9.25
CA SER A 299 -13.04 -13.22 -9.24
C SER A 299 -13.74 -12.93 -10.57
N ASP A 300 -14.52 -13.90 -11.05
CA ASP A 300 -15.40 -13.76 -12.22
C ASP A 300 -16.87 -13.49 -11.83
N ASP A 301 -17.16 -13.38 -10.53
CA ASP A 301 -18.50 -13.10 -9.99
C ASP A 301 -18.85 -11.61 -10.09
N ALA A 302 -19.94 -11.31 -10.80
CA ALA A 302 -20.45 -9.95 -10.96
C ALA A 302 -20.98 -9.36 -9.64
N PHE A 303 -21.21 -10.17 -8.60
CA PHE A 303 -21.53 -9.67 -7.25
C PHE A 303 -20.38 -8.80 -6.73
N LEU A 304 -19.13 -9.28 -6.81
CA LEU A 304 -17.97 -8.50 -6.38
C LEU A 304 -17.80 -7.26 -7.25
N LEU A 305 -18.00 -7.38 -8.57
CA LEU A 305 -17.95 -6.22 -9.47
C LEU A 305 -18.96 -5.14 -9.06
N GLY A 306 -20.20 -5.55 -8.76
CA GLY A 306 -21.28 -4.66 -8.34
C GLY A 306 -20.98 -3.99 -7.00
N THR A 307 -20.60 -4.76 -5.97
CA THR A 307 -20.26 -4.19 -4.67
C THR A 307 -19.08 -3.22 -4.77
N LEU A 308 -18.03 -3.55 -5.51
CA LEU A 308 -16.87 -2.66 -5.71
C LEU A 308 -17.23 -1.40 -6.51
N SER A 309 -18.22 -1.48 -7.40
CA SER A 309 -18.68 -0.34 -8.21
C SER A 309 -19.70 0.55 -7.48
N SER A 310 -20.19 0.14 -6.32
CA SER A 310 -21.22 0.85 -5.56
C SER A 310 -20.66 1.98 -4.69
N ARG A 311 -21.50 2.98 -4.39
CA ARG A 311 -21.17 4.13 -3.55
C ARG A 311 -20.54 3.75 -2.20
N PRO A 312 -21.01 2.73 -1.45
CA PRO A 312 -20.32 2.27 -0.24
C PRO A 312 -18.84 1.96 -0.43
N HIS A 313 -18.47 1.25 -1.49
CA HIS A 313 -17.05 0.96 -1.76
C HIS A 313 -16.30 2.17 -2.30
N LEU A 314 -16.94 3.02 -3.11
CA LEU A 314 -16.30 4.23 -3.63
C LEU A 314 -15.92 5.20 -2.50
N VAL A 315 -16.85 5.46 -1.57
CA VAL A 315 -16.61 6.29 -0.37
C VAL A 315 -15.51 5.69 0.50
N TRP A 316 -15.58 4.39 0.79
CA TRP A 316 -14.55 3.67 1.53
C TRP A 316 -13.16 3.79 0.88
N SER A 317 -13.08 3.53 -0.42
CA SER A 317 -11.81 3.53 -1.14
C SER A 317 -11.20 4.93 -1.27
N SER A 318 -12.04 5.98 -1.25
CA SER A 318 -11.59 7.38 -1.21
C SER A 318 -10.86 7.70 0.09
N LEU A 319 -11.40 7.26 1.23
CA LEU A 319 -10.76 7.44 2.53
C LEU A 319 -9.50 6.58 2.69
N GLN A 320 -9.62 5.29 2.35
CA GLN A 320 -8.57 4.31 2.63
C GLN A 320 -7.45 4.30 1.58
N GLY A 321 -7.69 4.90 0.42
CA GLY A 321 -6.70 5.06 -0.63
C GLY A 321 -5.60 6.04 -0.23
N SER A 322 -4.69 6.26 -1.17
CA SER A 322 -3.76 7.39 -1.10
C SER A 322 -4.05 8.38 -2.21
N THR A 323 -3.33 9.49 -2.25
CA THR A 323 -3.39 10.42 -3.38
C THR A 323 -2.02 10.54 -4.03
N LEU A 324 -2.01 10.76 -5.34
CA LEU A 324 -0.86 11.27 -6.08
C LEU A 324 -1.22 12.68 -6.51
N GLU A 325 -0.68 13.67 -5.81
CA GLU A 325 -1.16 15.06 -5.88
C GLU A 325 -2.65 15.11 -5.49
N ASP A 326 -3.52 15.44 -6.43
CA ASP A 326 -4.98 15.50 -6.28
C ASP A 326 -5.69 14.22 -6.75
N ARG A 327 -4.97 13.27 -7.37
CA ARG A 327 -5.60 12.07 -7.97
C ARG A 327 -5.66 10.90 -7.00
N PRO A 328 -6.86 10.30 -6.79
CA PRO A 328 -7.01 9.09 -5.98
C PRO A 328 -6.19 7.90 -6.49
N VAL A 329 -5.54 7.21 -5.56
CA VAL A 329 -4.73 6.01 -5.76
C VAL A 329 -5.30 4.85 -4.95
N TYR A 330 -5.63 3.76 -5.64
CA TYR A 330 -6.17 2.56 -5.03
C TYR A 330 -5.06 1.60 -4.64
N VAL A 331 -4.93 1.38 -3.35
CA VAL A 331 -3.97 0.46 -2.75
C VAL A 331 -4.75 -0.75 -2.25
N ASN A 332 -4.52 -1.92 -2.83
CA ASN A 332 -5.28 -3.14 -2.50
C ASN A 332 -5.26 -3.44 -0.99
N SER A 333 -4.11 -3.28 -0.33
CA SER A 333 -3.95 -3.58 1.10
C SER A 333 -4.73 -2.67 2.04
N THR A 334 -5.18 -1.50 1.59
CA THR A 334 -5.94 -0.56 2.42
C THR A 334 -7.37 -0.38 1.91
N CYS A 335 -7.61 -0.49 0.61
CA CYS A 335 -8.92 -0.33 0.01
C CYS A 335 -9.70 -1.65 -0.09
N PHE A 336 -9.06 -2.75 -0.50
CA PHE A 336 -9.75 -4.03 -0.72
C PHE A 336 -9.64 -4.95 0.49
N ASP A 337 -8.43 -5.24 0.96
CA ASP A 337 -8.18 -6.23 2.01
C ASP A 337 -9.00 -5.99 3.30
N PRO A 338 -9.20 -4.75 3.78
CA PRO A 338 -10.06 -4.49 4.94
C PRO A 338 -11.54 -4.22 4.61
N PHE A 339 -11.96 -4.21 3.34
CA PHE A 339 -13.34 -3.86 3.00
C PHE A 339 -14.34 -4.96 3.41
N PRO A 340 -15.32 -4.68 4.29
CA PRO A 340 -16.28 -5.68 4.73
C PRO A 340 -17.44 -5.81 3.72
N PHE A 341 -17.41 -6.85 2.88
CA PHE A 341 -18.49 -7.13 1.93
C PHE A 341 -19.83 -7.46 2.64
N PRO A 342 -20.98 -7.14 2.01
CA PRO A 342 -22.28 -7.36 2.63
C PRO A 342 -22.62 -8.86 2.73
N ASP A 343 -23.45 -9.19 3.73
CA ASP A 343 -24.01 -10.54 3.86
C ASP A 343 -25.29 -10.64 3.05
N CYS A 344 -25.22 -11.29 1.89
CA CYS A 344 -26.33 -11.31 0.94
C CYS A 344 -26.99 -12.68 0.83
N THR A 345 -28.32 -12.65 0.75
CA THR A 345 -29.08 -13.78 0.18
C THR A 345 -28.76 -13.96 -1.31
N GLU A 346 -28.97 -15.16 -1.86
CA GLU A 346 -28.74 -15.38 -3.30
C GLU A 346 -29.63 -14.51 -4.21
N ALA A 347 -30.83 -14.13 -3.74
CA ALA A 347 -31.69 -13.20 -4.46
C ALA A 347 -31.05 -11.79 -4.55
N GLN A 348 -30.51 -11.28 -3.44
CA GLN A 348 -29.79 -10.01 -3.41
C GLN A 348 -28.53 -10.05 -4.29
N LYS A 349 -27.73 -11.13 -4.20
CA LYS A 349 -26.57 -11.33 -5.08
C LYS A 349 -26.98 -11.36 -6.55
N GLY A 350 -28.07 -12.05 -6.89
CA GLY A 350 -28.61 -12.11 -8.25
C GLY A 350 -28.96 -10.73 -8.81
N ARG A 351 -29.61 -9.88 -8.00
CA ARG A 351 -29.92 -8.49 -8.37
C ARG A 351 -28.65 -7.66 -8.61
N ILE A 352 -27.69 -7.72 -7.70
CA ILE A 352 -26.42 -6.98 -7.80
C ILE A 352 -25.62 -7.45 -9.03
N ARG A 353 -25.53 -8.77 -9.27
CA ARG A 353 -24.86 -9.35 -10.46
C ARG A 353 -25.44 -8.78 -11.75
N LYS A 354 -26.77 -8.80 -11.89
CA LYS A 354 -27.46 -8.29 -13.07
C LYS A 354 -27.10 -6.83 -13.36
N LEU A 355 -27.23 -5.96 -12.34
CA LEU A 355 -26.91 -4.53 -12.48
C LEU A 355 -25.43 -4.30 -12.82
N ALA A 356 -24.52 -5.04 -12.20
CA ALA A 356 -23.09 -4.94 -12.46
C ALA A 356 -22.72 -5.36 -13.89
N GLU A 357 -23.33 -6.44 -14.41
CA GLU A 357 -23.13 -6.87 -15.79
C GLU A 357 -23.71 -5.86 -16.79
N GLU A 358 -24.88 -5.30 -16.51
CA GLU A 358 -25.49 -4.26 -17.34
C GLU A 358 -24.60 -3.01 -17.40
N ILE A 359 -24.05 -2.55 -16.28
CA ILE A 359 -23.13 -1.40 -16.23
C ILE A 359 -21.82 -1.68 -16.97
N ASP A 360 -21.24 -2.88 -16.84
CA ASP A 360 -20.02 -3.27 -17.57
C ASP A 360 -20.27 -3.36 -19.09
N ALA A 361 -21.37 -3.99 -19.50
CA ALA A 361 -21.77 -4.09 -20.90
C ALA A 361 -22.08 -2.72 -21.51
N HIS A 362 -22.78 -1.85 -20.78
CA HIS A 362 -23.13 -0.49 -21.21
C HIS A 362 -21.88 0.34 -21.51
N ARG A 363 -20.89 0.30 -20.62
CA ARG A 363 -19.61 0.99 -20.79
C ARG A 363 -18.84 0.46 -22.00
N LYS A 364 -18.72 -0.86 -22.13
CA LYS A 364 -18.02 -1.50 -23.25
C LYS A 364 -18.69 -1.20 -24.60
N ARG A 365 -20.03 -1.15 -24.64
CA ARG A 365 -20.78 -0.71 -25.83
C ARG A 365 -20.41 0.71 -26.22
N ALA A 366 -20.43 1.65 -25.28
CA ALA A 366 -20.09 3.06 -25.55
C ALA A 366 -18.65 3.22 -26.06
N GLN A 367 -17.70 2.50 -25.46
CA GLN A 367 -16.30 2.46 -25.92
C GLN A 367 -16.21 1.90 -27.36
N ALA A 368 -16.86 0.77 -27.64
CA ALA A 368 -16.76 0.10 -28.93
C ALA A 368 -17.46 0.86 -30.07
N GLN A 369 -18.61 1.49 -29.81
CA GLN A 369 -19.41 2.17 -30.84
C GLN A 369 -18.91 3.60 -31.12
N HIS A 370 -18.46 4.33 -30.10
CA HIS A 370 -18.18 5.76 -30.19
C HIS A 370 -16.71 6.10 -29.86
N GLY A 371 -15.88 5.12 -29.48
CA GLY A 371 -14.48 5.34 -29.12
C GLY A 371 -14.29 6.19 -27.86
N LEU A 372 -15.34 6.36 -27.05
CA LEU A 372 -15.36 7.24 -25.88
C LEU A 372 -14.54 6.66 -24.72
N GLY A 373 -13.73 7.50 -24.08
CA GLY A 373 -13.05 7.15 -22.85
C GLY A 373 -14.00 7.12 -21.65
N LEU A 374 -13.82 6.17 -20.73
CA LEU A 374 -14.60 6.09 -19.50
C LEU A 374 -14.47 7.37 -18.65
N THR A 375 -13.32 8.05 -18.70
CA THR A 375 -13.14 9.30 -17.95
C THR A 375 -14.09 10.39 -18.45
N ASP A 376 -14.29 10.50 -19.77
CA ASP A 376 -15.20 11.49 -20.36
C ASP A 376 -16.66 11.16 -20.05
N ILE A 377 -17.05 9.88 -20.16
CA ILE A 377 -18.38 9.40 -19.78
C ILE A 377 -18.70 9.76 -18.33
N TYR A 378 -17.78 9.48 -17.41
CA TYR A 378 -18.00 9.74 -15.98
C TYR A 378 -17.89 11.22 -15.61
N ASN A 379 -17.12 12.03 -16.34
CA ASN A 379 -17.15 13.49 -16.18
C ASN A 379 -18.56 14.06 -16.47
N VAL A 380 -19.23 13.56 -17.51
CA VAL A 380 -20.61 13.95 -17.82
C VAL A 380 -21.59 13.40 -16.78
N LEU A 381 -21.38 12.16 -16.31
CA LEU A 381 -22.19 11.55 -15.26
C LEU A 381 -22.15 12.37 -13.95
N GLU A 382 -20.98 12.84 -13.53
CA GLU A 382 -20.87 13.70 -12.34
C GLU A 382 -21.54 15.06 -12.54
N LYS A 383 -21.47 15.64 -13.76
CA LYS A 383 -22.22 16.87 -14.07
C LYS A 383 -23.74 16.66 -13.95
N LEU A 384 -24.25 15.51 -14.38
CA LEU A 384 -25.67 15.16 -14.20
C LEU A 384 -26.03 15.00 -12.72
N ARG A 385 -25.20 14.31 -11.93
CA ARG A 385 -25.40 14.15 -10.48
C ARG A 385 -25.49 15.50 -9.77
N ALA A 386 -24.63 16.44 -10.15
CA ALA A 386 -24.58 17.78 -9.59
C ALA A 386 -25.61 18.77 -10.19
N ALA A 387 -26.48 18.32 -11.11
CA ALA A 387 -27.37 19.18 -11.88
C ALA A 387 -26.66 20.39 -12.54
N ALA A 388 -25.40 20.20 -12.95
CA ALA A 388 -24.57 21.24 -13.55
C ALA A 388 -24.92 21.46 -15.04
N MET A 389 -24.63 22.67 -15.54
CA MET A 389 -24.83 22.99 -16.96
C MET A 389 -23.95 22.13 -17.87
N LEU A 390 -24.56 21.49 -18.88
CA LEU A 390 -23.87 20.69 -19.88
C LEU A 390 -23.47 21.53 -21.10
N THR A 391 -22.21 21.44 -21.50
CA THR A 391 -21.71 22.02 -22.75
C THR A 391 -22.23 21.26 -23.97
N ALA A 392 -22.07 21.82 -25.18
CA ALA A 392 -22.42 21.11 -26.42
C ALA A 392 -21.68 19.76 -26.55
N LYS A 393 -20.40 19.71 -26.15
CA LYS A 393 -19.61 18.46 -26.14
C LYS A 393 -20.15 17.45 -25.13
N ASP A 394 -20.54 17.91 -23.93
CA ASP A 394 -21.10 17.04 -22.91
C ASP A 394 -22.41 16.40 -23.37
N LYS A 395 -23.24 17.14 -24.12
CA LYS A 395 -24.50 16.63 -24.69
C LYS A 395 -24.26 15.53 -25.73
N VAL A 396 -23.24 15.67 -26.57
CA VAL A 396 -22.86 14.59 -27.51
C VAL A 396 -22.45 13.32 -26.74
N ILE A 397 -21.61 13.46 -25.72
CA ILE A 397 -21.19 12.31 -24.89
C ILE A 397 -22.39 11.72 -24.13
N LEU A 398 -23.30 12.57 -23.62
CA LEU A 398 -24.53 12.17 -22.94
C LEU A 398 -25.34 11.20 -23.82
N ASP A 399 -25.57 11.59 -25.08
CA ASP A 399 -26.39 10.86 -26.03
C ASP A 399 -25.67 9.59 -26.53
N ASP A 400 -24.42 9.71 -26.97
CA ASP A 400 -23.62 8.59 -27.49
C ASP A 400 -23.41 7.49 -26.44
N ALA A 401 -23.04 7.88 -25.22
CA ALA A 401 -22.81 6.93 -24.13
C ALA A 401 -24.07 6.61 -23.32
N LEU A 402 -25.24 7.17 -23.67
CA LEU A 402 -26.49 7.02 -22.91
C LEU A 402 -26.29 7.22 -21.41
N VAL A 403 -25.66 8.33 -21.02
CA VAL A 403 -25.16 8.56 -19.66
C VAL A 403 -26.30 8.65 -18.64
N SER A 404 -27.49 9.11 -19.02
CA SER A 404 -28.67 9.12 -18.14
C SER A 404 -29.09 7.71 -17.71
N THR A 405 -29.04 6.74 -18.64
CA THR A 405 -29.30 5.32 -18.31
C THR A 405 -28.21 4.77 -17.41
N LEU A 406 -26.94 5.10 -17.68
CA LEU A 406 -25.83 4.70 -16.82
C LEU A 406 -25.97 5.24 -15.39
N LEU A 407 -26.41 6.50 -15.24
CA LEU A 407 -26.69 7.10 -13.94
C LEU A 407 -27.80 6.35 -13.20
N HIS A 408 -28.90 6.01 -13.88
CA HIS A 408 -29.99 5.22 -13.29
C HIS A 408 -29.50 3.84 -12.82
N LEU A 409 -28.73 3.13 -13.65
CA LEU A 409 -28.16 1.83 -13.29
C LEU A 409 -27.28 1.91 -12.03
N HIS A 410 -26.46 2.97 -11.90
CA HIS A 410 -25.68 3.20 -10.68
C HIS A 410 -26.55 3.47 -9.47
N GLN A 411 -27.62 4.26 -9.60
CA GLN A 411 -28.55 4.51 -8.50
C GLN A 411 -29.24 3.23 -8.04
N GLU A 412 -29.65 2.36 -8.97
CA GLU A 412 -30.22 1.06 -8.67
C GLU A 412 -29.21 0.11 -8.02
N LEU A 413 -27.96 0.11 -8.51
CA LEU A 413 -26.87 -0.67 -7.93
C LEU A 413 -26.59 -0.24 -6.49
N ASP A 414 -26.48 1.06 -6.24
CA ASP A 414 -26.21 1.61 -4.92
C ASP A 414 -27.33 1.26 -3.94
N ALA A 415 -28.59 1.38 -4.35
CA ALA A 415 -29.74 0.98 -3.56
C ALA A 415 -29.77 -0.53 -3.28
N ALA A 416 -29.44 -1.37 -4.28
CA ALA A 416 -29.39 -2.83 -4.11
C ALA A 416 -28.24 -3.27 -3.18
N VAL A 417 -27.10 -2.58 -3.21
CA VAL A 417 -25.99 -2.85 -2.30
C VAL A 417 -26.30 -2.35 -0.89
N ALA A 418 -26.95 -1.19 -0.72
CA ALA A 418 -27.41 -0.72 0.57
C ALA A 418 -28.43 -1.69 1.21
N ASP A 419 -29.38 -2.20 0.42
CA ASP A 419 -30.33 -3.26 0.85
C ASP A 419 -29.60 -4.53 1.31
N ALA A 420 -28.56 -4.94 0.59
CA ALA A 420 -27.70 -6.06 0.95
C ALA A 420 -26.94 -5.85 2.28
N TYR A 421 -26.64 -4.61 2.66
CA TYR A 421 -26.12 -4.28 3.98
C TYR A 421 -27.22 -4.13 5.06
N GLY A 422 -28.50 -4.14 4.67
CA GLY A 422 -29.63 -3.83 5.56
C GLY A 422 -29.73 -2.36 5.93
N TRP A 423 -29.23 -1.46 5.07
CA TRP A 423 -29.20 -0.02 5.33
C TRP A 423 -30.35 0.72 4.67
N PRO A 424 -30.86 1.83 5.27
CA PRO A 424 -31.71 2.75 4.54
C PRO A 424 -30.91 3.41 3.41
N TRP A 425 -31.60 3.89 2.38
CA TRP A 425 -30.98 4.56 1.23
C TRP A 425 -31.86 5.73 0.77
N PRO A 426 -31.29 6.92 0.46
CA PRO A 426 -29.87 7.26 0.40
C PRO A 426 -29.22 7.55 1.78
N LEU A 427 -27.90 7.49 1.83
CA LEU A 427 -27.07 7.86 2.97
C LEU A 427 -26.03 8.92 2.57
N THR A 428 -25.59 9.73 3.53
CA THR A 428 -24.42 10.61 3.39
C THR A 428 -23.12 9.79 3.37
N ASP A 429 -22.03 10.40 2.90
CA ASP A 429 -20.74 9.70 2.80
C ASP A 429 -20.17 9.41 4.20
N GLU A 430 -20.41 10.29 5.17
CA GLU A 430 -20.05 10.12 6.58
C GLU A 430 -20.80 8.94 7.20
N GLU A 431 -22.11 8.85 6.95
CA GLU A 431 -22.98 7.77 7.41
C GLU A 431 -22.60 6.40 6.81
N ILE A 432 -22.22 6.37 5.53
CA ILE A 432 -21.70 5.18 4.88
C ILE A 432 -20.41 4.76 5.58
N LEU A 433 -19.48 5.69 5.76
CA LEU A 433 -18.18 5.41 6.34
C LEU A 433 -18.28 4.86 7.76
N GLU A 434 -19.10 5.49 8.61
CA GLU A 434 -19.34 5.04 9.98
C GLU A 434 -19.81 3.59 10.01
N ARG A 435 -20.79 3.24 9.17
CA ARG A 435 -21.34 1.88 9.08
C ARG A 435 -20.33 0.87 8.53
N VAL A 436 -19.57 1.21 7.49
CA VAL A 436 -18.56 0.31 6.91
C VAL A 436 -17.44 0.04 7.92
N VAL A 437 -16.95 1.06 8.65
CA VAL A 437 -15.90 0.84 9.67
C VAL A 437 -16.42 0.01 10.84
N ALA A 438 -17.64 0.27 11.32
CA ALA A 438 -18.26 -0.54 12.36
C ALA A 438 -18.40 -2.01 11.90
N LEU A 439 -18.79 -2.23 10.64
CA LEU A 439 -18.87 -3.57 10.06
C LEU A 439 -17.50 -4.23 9.92
N ASN A 440 -16.44 -3.50 9.57
CA ASN A 440 -15.08 -4.06 9.55
C ASN A 440 -14.68 -4.57 10.93
N ALA A 441 -14.91 -3.79 11.98
CA ALA A 441 -14.60 -4.21 13.36
C ALA A 441 -15.41 -5.45 13.78
N ALA A 442 -16.70 -5.50 13.43
CA ALA A 442 -17.53 -6.68 13.69
C ALA A 442 -17.03 -7.92 12.93
N ARG A 443 -16.66 -7.77 11.65
CA ARG A 443 -16.11 -8.88 10.83
C ARG A 443 -14.76 -9.35 11.34
N ALA A 444 -13.88 -8.44 11.76
CA ALA A 444 -12.61 -8.82 12.36
C ALA A 444 -12.81 -9.68 13.62
N ALA A 445 -13.76 -9.32 14.48
CA ALA A 445 -14.12 -10.13 15.65
C ALA A 445 -14.71 -11.50 15.26
N GLU A 446 -15.62 -11.56 14.27
CA GLU A 446 -16.16 -12.83 13.75
C GLU A 446 -15.06 -13.76 13.23
N GLU A 447 -14.06 -13.20 12.55
CA GLU A 447 -12.92 -13.96 12.00
C GLU A 447 -11.91 -14.41 13.06
N GLU A 448 -11.82 -13.70 14.19
CA GLU A 448 -11.06 -14.13 15.38
C GLU A 448 -11.74 -15.33 16.04
N ASP A 449 -13.07 -15.34 16.08
CA ASP A 449 -13.88 -16.48 16.54
C ASP A 449 -13.92 -17.65 15.53
N GLY A 450 -13.26 -17.51 14.38
CA GLY A 450 -13.11 -18.55 13.35
C GLY A 450 -14.21 -18.57 12.29
N ASN A 451 -15.17 -17.65 12.34
CA ASN A 451 -16.21 -17.52 11.31
C ASN A 451 -15.75 -16.60 10.18
N VAL A 452 -15.16 -17.17 9.14
CA VAL A 452 -14.65 -16.41 7.98
C VAL A 452 -15.63 -16.49 6.80
N ARG A 453 -16.04 -15.32 6.32
CA ARG A 453 -16.98 -15.15 5.19
C ARG A 453 -16.22 -15.05 3.87
N TRP A 454 -15.63 -16.17 3.44
CA TRP A 454 -14.79 -16.24 2.24
C TRP A 454 -15.50 -15.73 0.98
N LEU A 455 -14.83 -14.86 0.22
CA LEU A 455 -15.32 -14.39 -1.09
C LEU A 455 -15.22 -15.48 -2.16
N ARG A 456 -14.19 -16.31 -2.08
CA ARG A 456 -13.93 -17.46 -2.97
C ARG A 456 -13.50 -18.67 -2.16
N PRO A 457 -14.43 -19.34 -1.46
CA PRO A 457 -14.11 -20.46 -0.58
C PRO A 457 -13.38 -21.60 -1.29
N GLU A 458 -13.68 -21.84 -2.57
CA GLU A 458 -13.04 -22.87 -3.41
C GLU A 458 -11.55 -22.61 -3.67
N TYR A 459 -11.11 -21.35 -3.59
CA TYR A 459 -9.70 -20.96 -3.76
C TYR A 459 -9.01 -20.70 -2.41
N GLN A 460 -9.68 -20.00 -1.50
CA GLN A 460 -9.07 -19.51 -0.26
C GLN A 460 -8.92 -20.62 0.81
N ILE A 461 -9.91 -21.51 0.96
CA ILE A 461 -9.90 -22.53 2.01
C ILE A 461 -8.77 -23.57 1.79
N PRO A 462 -8.56 -24.12 0.58
CA PRO A 462 -7.44 -25.04 0.34
C PRO A 462 -6.08 -24.39 0.63
N ARG A 463 -5.89 -23.16 0.16
CA ARG A 463 -4.67 -22.37 0.36
C ARG A 463 -4.36 -22.11 1.83
N GLN A 464 -5.38 -21.88 2.65
CA GLN A 464 -5.21 -21.73 4.10
C GLN A 464 -4.79 -23.05 4.77
N LYS A 465 -5.36 -24.18 4.35
CA LYS A 465 -5.04 -25.52 4.87
C LYS A 465 -3.64 -26.00 4.51
N GLU A 466 -3.11 -25.60 3.36
CA GLU A 466 -1.75 -25.96 2.91
C GLU A 466 -0.64 -25.36 3.77
N GLY A 467 -0.91 -24.32 4.57
CA GLY A 467 0.02 -23.76 5.56
C GLY A 467 1.18 -22.95 4.97
N LYS A 468 1.29 -21.70 5.43
CA LYS A 468 2.19 -20.60 4.99
C LYS A 468 1.96 -20.13 3.53
N PRO A 469 1.84 -18.82 3.29
CA PRO A 469 1.88 -18.29 1.94
C PRO A 469 3.22 -18.69 1.31
N LYS A 470 3.17 -19.49 0.24
CA LYS A 470 4.35 -19.80 -0.59
C LYS A 470 5.01 -18.46 -0.92
N ASP A 471 6.26 -18.28 -0.50
CA ASP A 471 6.98 -17.04 -0.77
C ASP A 471 7.03 -16.85 -2.30
N GLN A 472 6.86 -15.61 -2.78
CA GLN A 472 6.85 -15.33 -4.23
C GLN A 472 8.13 -15.83 -4.91
N SER A 473 9.20 -16.03 -4.14
CA SER A 473 10.50 -16.56 -4.57
C SER A 473 10.52 -18.06 -4.84
N GLU A 474 9.66 -18.88 -4.20
CA GLU A 474 9.65 -20.35 -4.31
C GLU A 474 8.76 -20.86 -5.46
N LEU A 475 7.85 -20.03 -5.97
CA LEU A 475 6.83 -20.40 -6.96
C LEU A 475 7.27 -20.24 -8.43
N GLY A 476 8.55 -20.03 -8.70
CA GLY A 476 9.01 -19.64 -10.03
C GLY A 476 10.26 -20.37 -10.48
N LEU A 477 10.03 -21.44 -11.27
CA LEU A 477 10.92 -22.26 -12.10
C LEU A 477 11.09 -23.70 -11.57
N THR A 478 10.78 -24.68 -12.43
CA THR A 478 11.25 -26.06 -12.27
C THR A 478 12.71 -26.12 -12.69
N ASP A 479 13.61 -26.37 -11.75
CA ASP A 479 15.02 -26.62 -12.07
C ASP A 479 15.14 -27.98 -12.81
N ALA A 480 15.13 -27.95 -14.14
CA ALA A 480 15.65 -29.05 -14.94
C ALA A 480 17.18 -28.94 -14.99
N ALA A 481 17.84 -30.02 -14.57
CA ALA A 481 19.28 -30.21 -14.40
C ALA A 481 19.87 -29.64 -13.10
N GLY A 482 20.10 -30.57 -12.16
CA GLY A 482 20.91 -30.37 -10.98
C GLY A 482 22.26 -29.76 -11.33
N SER A 483 22.47 -28.54 -10.89
CA SER A 483 23.78 -27.93 -10.75
C SER A 483 23.66 -26.97 -9.58
N LYS A 484 23.96 -27.48 -8.37
CA LYS A 484 24.36 -26.61 -7.27
C LYS A 484 25.40 -25.64 -7.84
N PRO A 485 25.24 -24.31 -7.74
CA PRO A 485 26.36 -23.43 -7.98
C PRO A 485 27.35 -23.70 -6.85
N SER A 486 28.31 -24.58 -7.13
CA SER A 486 29.52 -24.67 -6.33
C SER A 486 30.11 -23.27 -6.27
N SER A 487 30.40 -22.79 -5.08
CA SER A 487 31.23 -21.62 -4.84
C SER A 487 32.64 -21.88 -5.38
N GLY A 488 32.79 -21.80 -6.70
CA GLY A 488 34.04 -21.88 -7.42
C GLY A 488 34.71 -20.51 -7.40
N LYS A 489 35.68 -20.37 -6.51
CA LYS A 489 36.64 -19.27 -6.46
C LYS A 489 37.23 -19.01 -7.86
N LYS A 490 37.20 -17.75 -8.31
CA LYS A 490 38.16 -17.24 -9.28
C LYS A 490 39.10 -16.26 -8.57
N GLU A 491 40.36 -16.66 -8.53
CA GLU A 491 41.50 -15.93 -7.98
C GLU A 491 41.82 -14.66 -8.78
N ARG A 492 42.36 -13.66 -8.09
CA ARG A 492 43.30 -12.67 -8.63
C ARG A 492 44.42 -12.44 -7.59
N PRO A 493 45.63 -12.06 -8.02
CA PRO A 493 46.89 -12.54 -7.45
C PRO A 493 47.34 -11.82 -6.17
N ALA A 494 48.18 -12.53 -5.41
CA ALA A 494 48.84 -12.16 -4.15
C ALA A 494 49.91 -11.05 -4.35
N LYS A 495 50.37 -10.27 -3.36
CA LYS A 495 50.96 -10.53 -2.03
C LYS A 495 51.24 -9.14 -1.35
N PRO A 496 51.76 -9.01 -0.12
CA PRO A 496 52.04 -10.02 0.92
C PRO A 496 51.49 -9.69 2.32
N SER A 497 51.29 -10.74 3.13
CA SER A 497 51.16 -10.67 4.59
C SER A 497 52.53 -10.46 5.27
N PRO A 498 52.57 -10.02 6.54
CA PRO A 498 52.65 -10.96 7.68
C PRO A 498 51.73 -10.50 8.84
N VAL A 499 51.26 -11.25 9.84
CA VAL A 499 51.79 -12.31 10.72
C VAL A 499 50.59 -13.15 11.25
N GLY A 500 50.84 -14.40 11.68
CA GLY A 500 49.86 -15.45 12.02
C GLY A 500 49.09 -15.35 13.37
N PRO A 501 48.62 -16.49 13.93
CA PRO A 501 47.19 -16.74 14.11
C PRO A 501 46.69 -16.58 15.56
N GLN A 502 45.49 -16.00 15.74
CA GLN A 502 44.68 -16.18 16.95
C GLN A 502 43.40 -16.96 16.61
N ALA A 503 43.13 -17.99 17.40
CA ALA A 503 42.02 -18.92 17.26
C ALA A 503 40.67 -18.17 17.24
N ALA A 504 39.90 -18.35 16.16
CA ALA A 504 38.61 -17.71 15.99
C ALA A 504 37.54 -18.35 16.90
N GLN A 505 37.00 -17.57 17.84
CA GLN A 505 35.81 -17.95 18.60
C GLN A 505 34.56 -18.01 17.69
N PRO A 506 33.58 -18.87 18.01
CA PRO A 506 32.34 -18.98 17.24
C PRO A 506 31.57 -17.66 17.23
N LYS A 507 31.24 -17.17 16.03
CA LYS A 507 30.54 -15.88 15.83
C LYS A 507 29.07 -16.00 16.22
N ILE A 508 28.59 -15.05 17.01
CA ILE A 508 27.19 -14.98 17.46
C ILE A 508 26.31 -14.49 16.30
N ALA A 509 25.12 -15.06 16.10
CA ALA A 509 24.20 -14.61 15.05
C ALA A 509 23.73 -13.16 15.29
N TRP A 510 23.73 -12.31 14.26
CA TRP A 510 23.26 -10.92 14.38
C TRP A 510 21.72 -10.87 14.49
N PRO A 511 21.14 -10.37 15.60
CA PRO A 511 19.69 -10.37 15.80
C PRO A 511 18.93 -9.51 14.78
N LYS A 512 17.64 -9.77 14.56
CA LYS A 512 16.82 -9.04 13.58
C LYS A 512 16.25 -7.73 14.12
N SER A 513 15.91 -7.67 15.41
CA SER A 513 15.34 -6.46 16.03
C SER A 513 16.41 -5.54 16.63
N LEU A 514 16.14 -4.24 16.66
CA LEU A 514 17.07 -3.24 17.22
C LEU A 514 17.32 -3.44 18.73
N ALA A 515 16.28 -3.79 19.49
CA ALA A 515 16.38 -4.03 20.93
C ALA A 515 17.28 -5.25 21.25
N GLU A 516 17.16 -6.34 20.48
CA GLU A 516 18.02 -7.51 20.65
C GLU A 516 19.46 -7.23 20.19
N ARG A 517 19.65 -6.44 19.12
CA ARG A 517 20.99 -6.00 18.69
C ARG A 517 21.66 -5.14 19.75
N ALA A 518 20.94 -4.19 20.34
CA ALA A 518 21.45 -3.34 21.42
C ALA A 518 21.88 -4.17 22.64
N LYS A 519 21.04 -5.13 23.06
CA LYS A 519 21.36 -6.05 24.16
C LYS A 519 22.57 -6.93 23.85
N ALA A 520 22.69 -7.40 22.60
CA ALA A 520 23.82 -8.23 22.16
C ALA A 520 25.13 -7.44 22.12
N VAL A 521 25.10 -6.20 21.61
CA VAL A 521 26.25 -5.28 21.59
C VAL A 521 26.66 -4.87 23.00
N GLU A 522 25.70 -4.55 23.88
CA GLU A 522 25.96 -4.22 25.30
C GLU A 522 26.60 -5.41 26.04
N SER A 523 26.12 -6.64 25.78
CA SER A 523 26.68 -7.86 26.36
C SER A 523 28.10 -8.14 25.83
N ALA A 524 28.34 -7.92 24.53
CA ALA A 524 29.64 -8.11 23.92
C ALA A 524 30.67 -7.05 24.37
N LEU A 525 30.22 -5.81 24.59
CA LEU A 525 31.02 -4.71 25.16
C LEU A 525 31.35 -4.97 26.63
N SER A 526 30.40 -5.49 27.40
CA SER A 526 30.60 -5.89 28.80
C SER A 526 31.61 -7.03 28.96
N ALA A 527 31.75 -7.88 27.95
CA ALA A 527 32.72 -8.97 27.92
C ALA A 527 34.10 -8.53 27.41
N ALA A 528 34.27 -7.28 26.98
CA ALA A 528 35.56 -6.73 26.60
C ALA A 528 36.24 -6.13 27.84
N THR A 529 37.48 -6.55 28.12
CA THR A 529 38.29 -6.05 29.25
C THR A 529 39.18 -4.86 28.87
N VAL A 530 39.12 -4.42 27.62
CA VAL A 530 39.93 -3.33 27.03
C VAL A 530 39.01 -2.51 26.11
N PRO A 531 39.21 -1.19 25.93
CA PRO A 531 38.43 -0.41 24.99
C PRO A 531 38.45 -1.02 23.58
N VAL A 532 37.28 -1.17 22.96
CA VAL A 532 37.11 -1.83 21.66
C VAL A 532 36.52 -0.89 20.62
N THR A 533 36.95 -1.05 19.37
CA THR A 533 36.35 -0.33 18.24
C THR A 533 35.06 -1.00 17.74
N PRO A 534 34.16 -0.28 17.06
CA PRO A 534 32.98 -0.86 16.44
C PRO A 534 33.29 -1.99 15.44
N SER A 535 34.45 -1.90 14.75
CA SER A 535 34.90 -2.92 13.80
C SER A 535 35.27 -4.23 14.50
N GLU A 536 36.02 -4.15 15.61
CA GLU A 536 36.41 -5.31 16.41
C GLU A 536 35.20 -5.97 17.07
N LEU A 537 34.26 -5.16 17.56
CA LEU A 537 33.04 -5.67 18.17
C LEU A 537 32.11 -6.31 17.13
N ALA A 538 32.04 -5.77 15.90
CA ALA A 538 31.29 -6.36 14.79
C ALA A 538 31.83 -7.74 14.37
N GLN A 539 33.14 -8.00 14.50
CA GLN A 539 33.74 -9.30 14.15
C GLN A 539 33.24 -10.45 15.01
N ARG A 540 32.72 -10.17 16.22
CA ARG A 540 32.11 -11.16 17.12
C ARG A 540 30.74 -11.65 16.63
N PHE A 541 30.16 -10.97 15.66
CA PHE A 541 28.84 -11.28 15.13
C PHE A 541 28.89 -11.76 13.67
N ALA A 542 28.02 -12.70 13.31
CA ALA A 542 27.84 -13.13 11.94
C ALA A 542 26.92 -12.14 11.20
N ARG A 543 27.46 -11.48 10.16
CA ARG A 543 26.77 -10.52 9.28
C ARG A 543 26.44 -9.14 9.90
N ALA A 544 27.08 -8.76 11.00
CA ALA A 544 27.01 -7.39 11.52
C ALA A 544 27.91 -6.45 10.71
N LYS A 545 27.45 -5.23 10.46
CA LYS A 545 28.27 -4.17 9.84
C LYS A 545 28.85 -3.28 10.95
N PRO A 546 30.11 -2.82 10.84
CA PRO A 546 30.70 -1.90 11.82
C PRO A 546 29.89 -0.61 12.04
N ALA A 547 29.24 -0.09 11.00
CA ALA A 547 28.38 1.09 11.08
C ALA A 547 27.15 0.85 11.99
N ASP A 548 26.49 -0.30 11.85
CA ASP A 548 25.32 -0.67 12.67
C ASP A 548 25.73 -0.84 14.14
N VAL A 549 26.94 -1.35 14.40
CA VAL A 549 27.47 -1.50 15.77
C VAL A 549 27.86 -0.13 16.36
N ALA A 550 28.42 0.77 15.56
CA ALA A 550 28.76 2.13 15.99
C ALA A 550 27.53 2.93 16.42
N GLU A 551 26.46 2.91 15.62
CA GLU A 551 25.20 3.59 15.93
C GLU A 551 24.57 3.09 17.25
N ILE A 552 24.66 1.79 17.50
CA ILE A 552 24.21 1.18 18.75
C ILE A 552 25.11 1.59 19.93
N LEU A 553 26.42 1.64 19.75
CA LEU A 553 27.36 2.07 20.79
C LEU A 553 27.16 3.53 21.15
N ASP A 554 26.95 4.42 20.18
CA ASP A 554 26.63 5.83 20.40
C ASP A 554 25.30 5.98 21.17
N THR A 555 24.31 5.15 20.84
CA THR A 555 23.04 5.09 21.59
C THR A 555 23.27 4.61 23.04
N LEU A 556 24.12 3.62 23.27
CA LEU A 556 24.45 3.15 24.62
C LEU A 556 25.23 4.20 25.42
N VAL A 557 26.09 4.99 24.79
CA VAL A 557 26.76 6.15 25.43
C VAL A 557 25.76 7.21 25.83
N ALA A 558 24.84 7.58 24.93
CA ALA A 558 23.78 8.55 25.22
C ALA A 558 22.84 8.11 26.35
N LEU A 559 22.67 6.79 26.54
CA LEU A 559 21.89 6.19 27.63
C LEU A 559 22.70 5.94 28.90
N GLY A 560 23.98 6.31 28.93
CA GLY A 560 24.88 6.13 30.09
C GLY A 560 25.25 4.67 30.38
N ARG A 561 25.10 3.78 29.40
CA ARG A 561 25.37 2.33 29.49
C ARG A 561 26.70 1.90 28.86
N ALA A 562 27.38 2.84 28.22
CA ALA A 562 28.73 2.72 27.69
C ALA A 562 29.43 4.09 27.81
N ARG A 563 30.76 4.12 27.65
CA ARG A 563 31.56 5.33 27.59
C ARG A 563 32.54 5.27 26.43
N ALA A 564 32.89 6.43 25.88
CA ALA A 564 34.02 6.52 24.97
C ALA A 564 35.31 6.20 25.74
N GLY A 565 36.17 5.36 25.16
CA GLY A 565 37.47 5.03 25.71
C GLY A 565 38.50 6.13 25.46
N ASP A 566 39.67 6.01 26.08
CA ASP A 566 40.74 7.02 26.02
C ASP A 566 41.34 7.20 24.62
N MET A 567 41.14 6.21 23.72
CA MET A 567 41.50 6.31 22.31
C MET A 567 40.29 6.66 21.45
N GLN A 568 40.49 7.60 20.53
CA GLN A 568 39.44 8.11 19.64
C GLN A 568 38.77 6.96 18.84
N GLY A 569 37.46 6.81 18.99
CA GLY A 569 36.67 5.77 18.32
C GLY A 569 36.64 4.41 19.02
N THR A 570 37.14 4.31 20.27
CA THR A 570 36.99 3.12 21.11
C THR A 570 35.88 3.32 22.15
N PHE A 571 35.27 2.21 22.57
CA PHE A 571 34.18 2.18 23.55
C PHE A 571 34.50 1.19 24.66
N VAL A 572 34.08 1.53 25.88
CA VAL A 572 34.15 0.70 27.08
C VAL A 572 32.79 0.74 27.79
N ARG A 573 32.50 -0.22 28.66
CA ARG A 573 31.28 -0.18 29.46
C ARG A 573 31.29 0.98 30.47
#